data_AF-A0A5J4VH83-F1
#
_entry.id   AF-A0A5J4VH83-F1
#
_cell.length_a   1.000
_cell.length_b   1.000
_cell.length_c   1.000
_cell.angle_alpha   90.00
_cell.angle_beta   90.00
_cell.angle_gamma   90.00
#
_symmetry.space_group_name_H-M   'P 1'
#
loop_
_entity.id
_entity.type
_entity.pdbx_description
1 polymer ?
#
loop_
_entity_poly.entity_id
_entity_poly.type
_entity_poly.pdbx_seq_one_letter_code
_entity_poly.pdbx_strand_id
1 'polypeptide(L)'
;MAEAHQYKFCAEINQLLHLIISQFHSNKEIFLREIISNASNALNKVRCERLKSKAILGTEPKLEIHIIPDKVNKVLHIMDNGIGMTKAELENNLGRIASSDTKQLIEMIQATDADVSMIGQFGVGFYSAYFVAKKVMVTSKHNDDEQYIWESIGEESFTIREDKEGEKLSRGTKISLFLKDDQLEFLEEHKIKELVNIHSEFIFYPIKLQIEKTDEEEEEDEEKKKYWENNLKNLQDFFYLEQQQLKILFRTNIEQKDKTQIQTEDSPDSKLSTVFEPPPTLLRSFQQHKT
;
A
#
# COMPACT_ATOMS: atom_id res chain seq x y z
N MET A 1 4.10 4.81 -29.66
CA MET A 1 3.75 3.58 -28.89
C MET A 1 5.00 2.73 -28.64
N ALA A 2 5.47 2.63 -27.39
CA ALA A 2 6.50 1.68 -26.99
C ALA A 2 5.95 0.23 -27.03
N GLU A 3 6.83 -0.75 -27.22
CA GLU A 3 6.45 -2.17 -27.30
C GLU A 3 5.95 -2.68 -25.94
N ALA A 4 4.72 -3.19 -25.91
CA ALA A 4 4.11 -3.79 -24.72
C ALA A 4 4.52 -5.26 -24.62
N HIS A 5 5.06 -5.64 -23.47
CA HIS A 5 5.44 -7.03 -23.18
C HIS A 5 4.31 -7.68 -22.39
N GLN A 6 3.82 -8.83 -22.87
CA GLN A 6 2.77 -9.60 -22.19
C GLN A 6 3.40 -10.62 -21.24
N TYR A 7 2.81 -10.72 -20.06
CA TYR A 7 3.21 -11.63 -18.99
C TYR A 7 2.00 -12.40 -18.50
N LYS A 8 2.24 -13.59 -17.95
CA LYS A 8 1.20 -14.36 -17.26
C LYS A 8 1.32 -14.16 -15.76
N PHE A 9 0.18 -14.07 -15.09
CA PHE A 9 0.17 -14.18 -13.63
C PHE A 9 0.64 -15.57 -13.20
N CYS A 10 1.19 -15.68 -11.99
CA CYS A 10 1.37 -16.99 -11.38
C CYS A 10 0.02 -17.67 -11.11
N ALA A 11 0.03 -19.00 -10.99
CA ALA A 11 -1.18 -19.79 -10.86
C ALA A 11 -2.01 -19.39 -9.62
N GLU A 12 -1.34 -19.05 -8.53
CA GLU A 12 -1.95 -18.60 -7.28
C GLU A 12 -2.71 -17.28 -7.44
N ILE A 13 -2.13 -16.29 -8.14
CA ILE A 13 -2.81 -15.01 -8.42
C ILE A 13 -4.01 -15.24 -9.34
N ASN A 14 -3.87 -16.07 -10.38
CA ASN A 14 -4.98 -16.40 -11.27
C ASN A 14 -6.13 -17.06 -10.52
N GLN A 15 -5.85 -18.01 -9.64
CA GLN A 15 -6.86 -18.65 -8.81
C GLN A 15 -7.53 -17.64 -7.87
N LEU A 16 -6.75 -16.76 -7.25
CA LEU A 16 -7.28 -15.71 -6.39
C LEU A 16 -8.19 -14.75 -7.17
N LEU A 17 -7.78 -14.28 -8.35
CA LEU A 17 -8.58 -13.41 -9.21
C LEU A 17 -9.90 -14.07 -9.59
N HIS A 18 -9.87 -15.35 -9.96
CA HIS A 18 -11.09 -16.12 -10.23
C HIS A 18 -12.03 -16.18 -9.03
N LEU A 19 -11.51 -16.42 -7.82
CA LEU A 19 -12.32 -16.45 -6.59
C LEU A 19 -12.90 -15.07 -6.28
N ILE A 20 -12.06 -14.02 -6.31
CA ILE A 20 -12.44 -12.60 -6.12
C ILE A 20 -13.58 -12.21 -7.06
N ILE A 21 -13.50 -12.57 -8.35
CA ILE A 21 -14.49 -12.17 -9.36
C ILE A 21 -15.79 -13.00 -9.25
N SER A 22 -15.70 -14.28 -8.90
CA SER A 22 -16.85 -15.20 -8.96
C SER A 22 -17.64 -15.36 -7.67
N GLN A 23 -17.03 -15.14 -6.51
CA GLN A 23 -17.66 -15.45 -5.21
C GLN A 23 -17.99 -14.22 -4.37
N PHE A 24 -17.48 -13.04 -4.72
CA PHE A 24 -17.56 -11.88 -3.85
C PHE A 24 -18.39 -10.74 -4.45
N HIS A 25 -19.63 -10.65 -3.95
CA HIS A 25 -20.56 -9.56 -4.28
C HIS A 25 -20.79 -8.58 -3.13
N SER A 26 -20.38 -8.95 -1.91
CA SER A 26 -20.60 -8.18 -0.68
C SER A 26 -19.38 -7.32 -0.34
N ASN A 27 -19.61 -6.09 0.15
CA ASN A 27 -18.60 -5.16 0.63
C ASN A 27 -17.49 -4.77 -0.38
N LYS A 28 -17.92 -4.39 -1.59
CA LYS A 28 -17.02 -3.97 -2.69
C LYS A 28 -16.17 -2.75 -2.33
N GLU A 29 -16.67 -1.91 -1.43
CA GLU A 29 -16.08 -0.65 -0.94
C GLU A 29 -14.66 -0.81 -0.38
N ILE A 30 -14.33 -2.03 0.06
CA ILE A 30 -13.02 -2.41 0.59
C ILE A 30 -11.86 -2.09 -0.35
N PHE A 31 -12.11 -2.03 -1.67
CA PHE A 31 -11.06 -1.73 -2.64
C PHE A 31 -10.36 -0.41 -2.36
N LEU A 32 -11.11 0.60 -1.92
CA LEU A 32 -10.56 1.93 -1.69
C LEU A 32 -9.66 1.93 -0.44
N ARG A 33 -10.06 1.19 0.61
CA ARG A 33 -9.23 0.98 1.81
C ARG A 33 -7.88 0.37 1.43
N GLU A 34 -7.89 -0.71 0.65
CA GLU A 34 -6.68 -1.44 0.28
C GLU A 34 -5.75 -0.59 -0.59
N ILE A 35 -6.30 0.15 -1.55
CA ILE A 35 -5.51 1.02 -2.42
C ILE A 35 -4.90 2.20 -1.64
N ILE A 36 -5.68 2.86 -0.76
CA ILE A 36 -5.18 3.94 0.09
C ILE A 36 -4.09 3.42 1.05
N SER A 37 -4.28 2.23 1.61
CA SER A 37 -3.27 1.56 2.46
C SER A 37 -1.96 1.33 1.70
N ASN A 38 -2.04 0.84 0.45
CA ASN A 38 -0.87 0.65 -0.40
C ASN A 38 -0.17 1.96 -0.76
N ALA A 39 -0.93 3.02 -1.05
CA ALA A 39 -0.39 4.36 -1.28
C ALA A 39 0.34 4.89 -0.02
N SER A 40 -0.26 4.76 1.16
CA SER A 40 0.37 5.11 2.44
C SER A 40 1.66 4.34 2.69
N ASN A 41 1.69 3.04 2.36
CA ASN A 41 2.91 2.23 2.44
C ASN A 41 3.99 2.71 1.46
N ALA A 42 3.63 3.11 0.25
CA ALA A 42 4.56 3.69 -0.72
C ALA A 42 5.15 5.03 -0.23
N LEU A 43 4.33 5.88 0.40
CA LEU A 43 4.76 7.12 1.03
C LEU A 43 5.68 6.87 2.23
N ASN A 44 5.38 5.86 3.05
CA ASN A 44 6.24 5.42 4.15
C ASN A 44 7.61 4.94 3.65
N LYS A 45 7.65 4.15 2.58
CA LYS A 45 8.92 3.66 2.00
C LYS A 45 9.82 4.82 1.57
N VAL A 46 9.31 5.79 0.81
CA VAL A 46 10.12 6.95 0.40
C VAL A 46 10.54 7.82 1.59
N ARG A 47 9.68 7.94 2.61
CA ARG A 47 9.99 8.66 3.85
C ARG A 47 11.14 8.00 4.62
N CYS A 48 11.19 6.67 4.67
CA CYS A 48 12.29 5.92 5.28
C CYS A 48 13.59 6.07 4.47
N GLU A 49 13.53 5.95 3.15
CA GLU A 49 14.71 6.14 2.28
C GLU A 49 15.27 7.58 2.36
N ARG A 50 14.40 8.57 2.56
CA ARG A 50 14.82 9.97 2.82
C ARG A 50 15.75 10.11 4.03
N LEU A 51 15.64 9.22 5.02
CA LEU A 51 16.55 9.22 6.18
C LEU A 51 17.99 8.87 5.79
N LYS A 52 18.17 8.09 4.71
CA LYS A 52 19.48 7.75 4.15
C LYS A 52 19.96 8.83 3.18
N SER A 53 19.08 9.34 2.31
CA SER A 53 19.41 10.37 1.33
C SER A 53 18.26 11.34 1.09
N LYS A 54 18.48 12.62 1.39
CA LYS A 54 17.48 13.69 1.13
C LYS A 54 17.19 13.91 -0.36
N ALA A 55 18.10 13.48 -1.24
CA ALA A 55 17.96 13.66 -2.69
C ALA A 55 16.79 12.85 -3.28
N ILE A 56 16.32 11.81 -2.58
CA ILE A 56 15.26 10.91 -3.10
C ILE A 56 13.92 11.62 -3.34
N LEU A 57 13.67 12.74 -2.66
CA LEU A 57 12.45 13.52 -2.86
C LEU A 57 12.48 14.33 -4.17
N GLY A 58 13.66 14.56 -4.74
CA GLY A 58 13.83 15.32 -5.97
C GLY A 58 13.09 16.67 -5.92
N THR A 59 12.28 16.94 -6.95
CA THR A 59 11.46 18.15 -7.07
C THR A 59 10.09 18.05 -6.41
N GLU A 60 9.70 16.88 -5.89
CA GLU A 60 8.40 16.63 -5.28
C GLU A 60 8.56 16.26 -3.80
N PRO A 61 8.66 17.27 -2.90
CA PRO A 61 8.91 17.05 -1.48
C PRO A 61 7.65 16.72 -0.69
N LYS A 62 6.46 16.96 -1.25
CA LYS A 62 5.20 16.64 -0.59
C LYS A 62 4.99 15.13 -0.60
N LEU A 63 4.28 14.61 0.39
CA LEU A 63 3.88 13.22 0.50
C LEU A 63 2.37 13.21 0.72
N GLU A 64 1.61 12.85 -0.31
CA GLU A 64 0.16 12.97 -0.35
C GLU A 64 -0.46 11.95 -1.30
N ILE A 65 -1.73 11.66 -1.06
CA ILE A 65 -2.58 10.78 -1.88
C ILE A 65 -3.64 11.65 -2.53
N HIS A 66 -3.88 11.47 -3.83
CA HIS A 66 -4.90 12.15 -4.61
C HIS A 66 -5.91 11.14 -5.12
N ILE A 67 -7.20 11.44 -4.95
CA ILE A 67 -8.30 10.68 -5.52
C ILE A 67 -9.00 11.59 -6.53
N ILE A 68 -9.06 11.14 -7.78
CA ILE A 68 -9.55 11.93 -8.91
C ILE A 68 -10.63 11.10 -9.62
N PRO A 69 -11.92 11.41 -9.38
CA PRO A 69 -13.01 10.81 -10.13
C PRO A 69 -13.13 11.44 -11.52
N ASP A 70 -13.04 10.63 -12.57
CA ASP A 70 -13.29 11.02 -13.96
C ASP A 70 -14.62 10.41 -14.43
N LYS A 71 -15.69 11.20 -14.30
CA LYS A 71 -17.05 10.81 -14.68
C LYS A 71 -17.21 10.61 -16.20
N VAL A 72 -16.42 11.32 -17.01
CA VAL A 72 -16.50 11.28 -18.47
C VAL A 72 -15.97 9.96 -18.99
N ASN A 73 -14.79 9.56 -18.51
CA ASN A 73 -14.14 8.33 -18.96
C ASN A 73 -14.53 7.10 -18.11
N LYS A 74 -15.34 7.29 -17.06
CA LYS A 74 -15.74 6.26 -16.08
C LYS A 74 -14.52 5.66 -15.38
N VAL A 75 -13.58 6.52 -14.96
CA VAL A 75 -12.32 6.09 -14.33
C VAL A 75 -12.17 6.73 -12.96
N LEU A 76 -11.84 5.93 -11.96
CA LEU A 76 -11.38 6.44 -10.67
C LEU A 76 -9.86 6.36 -10.63
N HIS A 77 -9.18 7.50 -10.49
CA HIS A 77 -7.74 7.53 -10.31
C HIS A 77 -7.39 7.70 -8.84
N ILE A 78 -6.45 6.88 -8.35
CA ILE A 78 -5.80 7.04 -7.07
C ILE A 78 -4.31 7.20 -7.33
N MET A 79 -3.75 8.34 -6.92
CA MET A 79 -2.37 8.71 -7.19
C MET A 79 -1.63 9.04 -5.90
N ASP A 80 -0.45 8.47 -5.72
CA ASP A 80 0.49 8.81 -4.66
C ASP A 80 1.81 9.30 -5.25
N ASN A 81 2.51 10.15 -4.51
CA ASN A 81 3.88 10.57 -4.82
C ASN A 81 4.92 9.87 -3.93
N GLY A 82 4.65 8.60 -3.61
CA GLY A 82 5.48 7.69 -2.83
C GLY A 82 6.72 7.21 -3.58
N ILE A 83 7.20 6.02 -3.26
CA ILE A 83 8.45 5.48 -3.83
C ILE A 83 8.36 5.12 -5.32
N GLY A 84 7.17 4.73 -5.80
CA GLY A 84 6.98 4.17 -7.14
C GLY A 84 7.51 2.74 -7.27
N MET A 85 7.48 2.20 -8.48
CA MET A 85 7.97 0.85 -8.81
C MET A 85 8.77 0.88 -10.11
N THR A 86 9.88 0.15 -10.12
CA THR A 86 10.65 -0.18 -11.32
C THR A 86 9.88 -1.19 -12.19
N LYS A 87 10.31 -1.40 -13.45
CA LYS A 87 9.72 -2.43 -14.33
C LYS A 87 9.73 -3.81 -13.68
N ALA A 88 10.85 -4.17 -13.04
CA ALA A 88 11.02 -5.46 -12.36
C ALA A 88 10.10 -5.58 -11.14
N GLU A 89 9.90 -4.51 -10.38
CA GLU A 89 8.97 -4.50 -9.25
C GLU A 89 7.52 -4.58 -9.70
N LEU A 90 7.11 -3.92 -10.79
CA LEU A 90 5.78 -4.08 -11.37
C LEU A 90 5.51 -5.55 -11.74
N GLU A 91 6.47 -6.19 -12.43
CA GLU A 91 6.38 -7.58 -12.85
C GLU A 91 6.30 -8.54 -11.65
N ASN A 92 7.11 -8.30 -10.61
CA ASN A 92 7.18 -9.18 -9.46
C ASN A 92 6.05 -8.95 -8.45
N ASN A 93 5.81 -7.70 -8.04
CA ASN A 93 4.85 -7.35 -6.99
C ASN A 93 3.40 -7.53 -7.45
N LEU A 94 3.10 -7.20 -8.71
CA LEU A 94 1.73 -7.29 -9.25
C LEU A 94 1.49 -8.54 -10.08
N GLY A 95 2.55 -9.27 -10.45
CA GLY A 95 2.44 -10.38 -11.40
C GLY A 95 2.87 -11.76 -10.88
N ARG A 96 3.76 -11.82 -9.89
CA ARG A 96 4.38 -13.10 -9.48
C ARG A 96 4.28 -13.42 -8.00
N ILE A 97 4.44 -12.44 -7.12
CA ILE A 97 4.51 -12.71 -5.68
C ILE A 97 3.10 -12.92 -5.14
N ALA A 98 2.76 -14.19 -4.95
CA ALA A 98 1.76 -14.65 -3.99
C ALA A 98 2.53 -15.40 -2.89
N SER A 99 2.45 -14.92 -1.64
CA SER A 99 3.15 -15.56 -0.53
C SER A 99 2.49 -16.89 -0.17
N SER A 100 3.11 -17.67 0.71
CA SER A 100 2.46 -18.83 1.35
C SER A 100 1.10 -18.47 1.96
N ASP A 101 0.95 -17.22 2.38
CA ASP A 101 -0.25 -16.70 3.01
C ASP A 101 -1.37 -16.52 1.98
N THR A 102 -1.05 -16.25 0.70
CA THR A 102 -2.05 -16.24 -0.38
C THR A 102 -2.67 -17.62 -0.60
N LYS A 103 -1.91 -18.71 -0.46
CA LYS A 103 -2.44 -20.08 -0.55
C LYS A 103 -3.39 -20.37 0.61
N GLN A 104 -2.99 -19.99 1.82
CA GLN A 104 -3.85 -20.13 3.01
C GLN A 104 -5.14 -19.32 2.88
N LEU A 105 -5.07 -18.10 2.33
CA LEU A 105 -6.25 -17.29 2.04
C LEU A 105 -7.19 -17.99 1.06
N ILE A 106 -6.66 -18.51 -0.05
CA ILE A 106 -7.45 -19.25 -1.05
C ILE A 106 -8.18 -20.43 -0.40
N GLU A 107 -7.48 -21.21 0.44
CA GLU A 107 -8.06 -22.33 1.16
C GLU A 107 -9.14 -21.89 2.16
N MET A 108 -8.90 -20.81 2.91
CA MET A 108 -9.88 -20.24 3.84
C MET A 108 -11.13 -19.73 3.11
N ILE A 109 -10.97 -18.99 2.01
CA ILE A 109 -12.09 -18.50 1.19
C ILE A 109 -12.95 -19.68 0.72
N GLN A 110 -12.31 -20.71 0.17
CA GLN A 110 -13.01 -21.90 -0.34
C GLN A 110 -13.70 -22.70 0.78
N ALA A 111 -13.16 -22.67 2.01
CA ALA A 111 -13.66 -23.47 3.12
C ALA A 111 -14.73 -22.79 3.99
N THR A 112 -14.75 -21.45 4.06
CA THR A 112 -15.48 -20.76 5.15
C THR A 112 -16.45 -19.65 4.75
N ASP A 113 -16.73 -19.41 3.46
CA ASP A 113 -17.51 -18.22 3.04
C ASP A 113 -16.94 -16.95 3.71
N ALA A 114 -15.61 -16.95 3.90
CA ALA A 114 -14.91 -16.06 4.81
C ALA A 114 -15.01 -14.61 4.35
N ASP A 115 -15.16 -13.71 5.32
CA ASP A 115 -15.38 -12.29 5.07
C ASP A 115 -14.13 -11.62 4.47
N VAL A 116 -14.35 -10.95 3.34
CA VAL A 116 -13.35 -10.22 2.52
C VAL A 116 -12.59 -9.16 3.32
N SER A 117 -13.13 -8.76 4.47
CA SER A 117 -12.48 -7.86 5.42
C SER A 117 -11.04 -8.26 5.76
N MET A 118 -10.69 -9.56 5.65
CA MET A 118 -9.35 -10.11 5.92
C MET A 118 -8.35 -10.04 4.75
N ILE A 119 -8.75 -9.65 3.53
CA ILE A 119 -7.87 -9.70 2.34
C ILE A 119 -6.58 -8.88 2.50
N GLY A 120 -6.65 -7.78 3.26
CA GLY A 120 -5.50 -6.90 3.52
C GLY A 120 -4.39 -7.54 4.35
N GLN A 121 -4.68 -8.60 5.11
CA GLN A 121 -3.68 -9.31 5.93
C GLN A 121 -2.72 -10.16 5.09
N PHE A 122 -3.11 -10.51 3.87
CA PHE A 122 -2.38 -11.43 3.00
C PHE A 122 -1.59 -10.74 1.89
N GLY A 123 -1.54 -9.39 1.89
CA GLY A 123 -0.79 -8.61 0.89
C GLY A 123 -1.41 -8.63 -0.51
N VAL A 124 -2.65 -9.12 -0.65
CA VAL A 124 -3.35 -9.24 -1.93
C VAL A 124 -4.42 -8.16 -2.14
N GLY A 125 -4.45 -7.16 -1.25
CA GLY A 125 -5.41 -6.06 -1.27
C GLY A 125 -5.51 -5.33 -2.62
N PHE A 126 -4.44 -5.27 -3.39
CA PHE A 126 -4.45 -4.68 -4.74
C PHE A 126 -5.53 -5.30 -5.66
N TYR A 127 -5.73 -6.62 -5.59
CA TYR A 127 -6.67 -7.32 -6.49
C TYR A 127 -8.14 -7.08 -6.17
N SER A 128 -8.46 -6.51 -5.00
CA SER A 128 -9.81 -6.03 -4.69
C SER A 128 -10.29 -4.94 -5.65
N ALA A 129 -9.38 -4.27 -6.37
CA ALA A 129 -9.71 -3.36 -7.46
C ALA A 129 -10.66 -3.98 -8.51
N TYR A 130 -10.56 -5.29 -8.76
CA TYR A 130 -11.40 -6.00 -9.72
C TYR A 130 -12.83 -6.25 -9.24
N PHE A 131 -13.16 -5.95 -7.97
CA PHE A 131 -14.54 -5.90 -7.52
C PHE A 131 -15.33 -4.83 -8.28
N VAL A 132 -14.72 -3.66 -8.48
CA VAL A 132 -15.37 -2.48 -9.06
C VAL A 132 -14.92 -2.15 -10.48
N ALA A 133 -13.72 -2.58 -10.87
CA ALA A 133 -13.12 -2.26 -12.16
C ALA A 133 -13.19 -3.44 -13.14
N LYS A 134 -13.39 -3.13 -14.43
CA LYS A 134 -13.22 -4.07 -15.56
C LYS A 134 -11.80 -4.08 -16.12
N LYS A 135 -11.03 -3.03 -15.84
CA LYS A 135 -9.63 -2.90 -16.23
C LYS A 135 -8.89 -2.07 -15.19
N VAL A 136 -7.70 -2.50 -14.82
CA VAL A 136 -6.81 -1.77 -13.91
C VAL A 136 -5.56 -1.39 -14.68
N MET A 137 -5.20 -0.11 -14.63
CA MET A 137 -3.98 0.42 -15.22
C MET A 137 -3.15 1.10 -14.14
N VAL A 138 -1.91 0.66 -13.97
CA VAL A 138 -0.98 1.20 -12.98
C VAL A 138 0.15 1.90 -13.73
N THR A 139 0.22 3.22 -13.61
CA THR A 139 1.35 4.01 -14.10
C THR A 139 2.27 4.27 -12.93
N SER A 140 3.54 3.91 -13.01
CA SER A 140 4.48 4.09 -11.90
C SER A 140 5.83 4.61 -12.37
N LYS A 141 6.41 5.52 -11.58
CA LYS A 141 7.74 6.08 -11.77
C LYS A 141 8.55 5.93 -10.48
N HIS A 142 9.53 5.04 -10.51
CA HIS A 142 10.58 4.95 -9.51
C HIS A 142 11.74 5.88 -9.87
N ASN A 143 12.56 6.33 -8.91
CA ASN A 143 13.70 7.20 -9.22
C ASN A 143 14.78 6.50 -10.06
N ASP A 144 14.96 5.20 -9.86
CA ASP A 144 16.01 4.38 -10.49
C ASP A 144 15.61 3.76 -11.83
N ASP A 145 14.45 4.10 -12.38
CA ASP A 145 13.95 3.53 -13.64
C ASP A 145 13.07 4.53 -14.39
N GLU A 146 12.72 4.23 -15.65
CA GLU A 146 11.77 5.03 -16.43
C GLU A 146 10.32 4.87 -15.92
N GLN A 147 9.40 5.65 -16.49
CA GLN A 147 7.97 5.47 -16.21
C GLN A 147 7.43 4.28 -16.99
N TYR A 148 6.66 3.42 -16.32
CA TYR A 148 6.00 2.27 -16.96
C TYR A 148 4.52 2.24 -16.67
N ILE A 149 3.78 1.64 -17.59
CA ILE A 149 2.38 1.30 -17.47
C ILE A 149 2.25 -0.21 -17.41
N TRP A 150 1.65 -0.68 -16.33
CA TRP A 150 1.11 -2.03 -16.18
C TRP A 150 -0.40 -2.00 -16.44
N GLU A 151 -0.93 -2.94 -17.21
CA GLU A 151 -2.36 -3.02 -17.51
C GLU A 151 -2.85 -4.46 -17.47
N SER A 152 -4.01 -4.68 -16.84
CA SER A 152 -4.71 -5.97 -16.87
C SER A 152 -6.23 -5.81 -16.73
N ILE A 153 -6.94 -6.77 -17.29
CA ILE A 153 -8.40 -6.92 -17.21
C ILE A 153 -8.82 -7.96 -16.15
N GLY A 154 -7.87 -8.48 -15.36
CA GLY A 154 -8.15 -9.46 -14.30
C GLY A 154 -8.30 -10.90 -14.79
N GLU A 155 -7.83 -11.19 -16.01
CA GLU A 155 -7.74 -12.54 -16.58
C GLU A 155 -6.34 -13.15 -16.36
N GLU A 156 -5.89 -14.07 -17.23
CA GLU A 156 -4.64 -14.82 -17.05
C GLU A 156 -3.35 -14.01 -17.25
N SER A 157 -3.45 -12.78 -17.76
CA SER A 157 -2.29 -12.01 -18.20
C SER A 157 -2.38 -10.52 -17.90
N PHE A 158 -1.21 -9.90 -17.94
CA PHE A 158 -1.03 -8.46 -17.85
C PHE A 158 0.04 -8.01 -18.85
N THR A 159 0.06 -6.72 -19.15
CA THR A 159 1.07 -6.12 -20.02
C THR A 159 1.88 -5.08 -19.28
N ILE A 160 3.16 -4.94 -19.62
CA ILE A 160 4.00 -3.83 -19.16
C ILE A 160 4.61 -3.15 -20.37
N ARG A 161 4.51 -1.82 -20.42
CA ARG A 161 5.13 -0.98 -21.45
C ARG A 161 5.75 0.26 -20.84
N GLU A 162 6.79 0.78 -21.46
CA GLU A 162 7.34 2.09 -21.12
C GLU A 162 6.32 3.18 -21.49
N ASP A 163 6.20 4.21 -20.65
CA ASP A 163 5.29 5.33 -20.89
C ASP A 163 6.03 6.54 -21.45
N LYS A 164 5.92 6.72 -22.78
CA LYS A 164 6.57 7.82 -23.52
C LYS A 164 5.66 9.01 -23.77
N GLU A 165 4.35 8.81 -23.66
CA GLU A 165 3.33 9.73 -24.20
C GLU A 165 2.32 10.15 -23.12
N GLY A 166 2.23 9.42 -22.01
CA GLY A 166 1.34 9.74 -20.89
C GLY A 166 1.82 10.89 -20.01
N GLU A 167 0.98 11.21 -19.02
CA GLU A 167 1.29 12.18 -17.98
C GLU A 167 2.56 11.77 -17.22
N LYS A 168 3.58 12.63 -17.23
CA LYS A 168 4.84 12.34 -16.56
C LYS A 168 4.72 12.55 -15.06
N LEU A 169 4.85 11.46 -14.32
CA LEU A 169 4.99 11.48 -12.87
C LEU A 169 6.43 11.91 -12.52
N SER A 170 6.56 12.78 -11.52
CA SER A 170 7.88 13.08 -10.93
C SER A 170 8.41 11.84 -10.19
N ARG A 171 7.54 11.21 -9.39
CA ARG A 171 7.76 9.97 -8.66
C ARG A 171 6.40 9.45 -8.15
N GLY A 172 6.27 8.14 -7.97
CA GLY A 172 5.12 7.54 -7.31
C GLY A 172 4.29 6.67 -8.24
N THR A 173 3.00 6.51 -7.92
CA THR A 173 2.11 5.58 -8.64
C THR A 173 0.74 6.20 -8.85
N LYS A 174 0.19 6.03 -10.05
CA LYS A 174 -1.19 6.35 -10.42
C LYS A 174 -1.92 5.07 -10.82
N ILE A 175 -2.85 4.65 -9.98
CA ILE A 175 -3.76 3.53 -10.24
C ILE A 175 -5.04 4.08 -10.86
N SER A 176 -5.35 3.63 -12.07
CA SER A 176 -6.53 4.04 -12.82
C SER A 176 -7.48 2.85 -12.94
N LEU A 177 -8.64 2.97 -12.29
CA LEU A 177 -9.67 1.94 -12.23
C LEU A 177 -10.75 2.26 -13.25
N PHE A 178 -10.78 1.53 -14.35
CA PHE A 178 -11.86 1.65 -15.33
C PHE A 178 -13.07 0.90 -14.77
N LEU A 179 -14.07 1.64 -14.28
CA LEU A 179 -15.17 1.08 -13.51
C LEU A 179 -16.14 0.27 -14.40
N LYS A 180 -16.80 -0.70 -13.77
CA LYS A 180 -17.95 -1.39 -14.36
C LYS A 180 -19.16 -0.44 -14.38
N ASP A 181 -20.09 -0.67 -15.30
CA ASP A 181 -21.23 0.24 -15.49
C ASP A 181 -22.20 0.27 -14.30
N ASP A 182 -22.21 -0.79 -13.49
CA ASP A 182 -22.99 -0.90 -12.25
C ASP A 182 -22.23 -0.40 -11.00
N GLN A 183 -21.02 0.13 -11.18
CA GLN A 183 -20.12 0.57 -10.09
C GLN A 183 -19.76 2.05 -10.21
N LEU A 184 -20.54 2.84 -10.96
CA LEU A 184 -20.28 4.27 -11.18
C LEU A 184 -20.54 5.13 -9.94
N GLU A 185 -21.21 4.60 -8.92
CA GLU A 185 -21.39 5.28 -7.62
C GLU A 185 -20.05 5.64 -6.94
N PHE A 186 -18.97 4.92 -7.24
CA PHE A 186 -17.62 5.23 -6.74
C PHE A 186 -16.95 6.43 -7.42
N LEU A 187 -17.64 7.11 -8.35
CA LEU A 187 -17.25 8.41 -8.90
C LEU A 187 -17.98 9.56 -8.21
N GLU A 188 -18.94 9.26 -7.33
CA GLU A 188 -19.68 10.28 -6.61
C GLU A 188 -18.91 10.78 -5.39
N GLU A 189 -18.81 12.10 -5.28
CA GLU A 189 -17.99 12.78 -4.28
C GLU A 189 -18.38 12.37 -2.85
N HIS A 190 -19.69 12.38 -2.54
CA HIS A 190 -20.19 12.02 -1.22
C HIS A 190 -19.78 10.58 -0.84
N LYS A 191 -19.82 9.66 -1.80
CA LYS A 191 -19.47 8.25 -1.61
C LYS A 191 -17.97 8.13 -1.34
N ILE A 192 -17.14 8.79 -2.12
CA ILE A 192 -15.69 8.79 -1.89
C ILE A 192 -15.36 9.41 -0.53
N LYS A 193 -15.96 10.56 -0.17
CA LYS A 193 -15.78 11.22 1.14
C LYS A 193 -16.14 10.27 2.29
N GLU A 194 -17.28 9.58 2.20
CA GLU A 194 -17.73 8.57 3.17
C GLU A 194 -16.68 7.46 3.34
N LEU A 195 -16.27 6.83 2.24
CA LEU A 195 -15.33 5.71 2.26
C LEU A 195 -13.96 6.11 2.77
N VAL A 196 -13.45 7.27 2.36
CA VAL A 196 -12.18 7.81 2.86
C VAL A 196 -12.26 8.02 4.37
N ASN A 197 -13.35 8.58 4.89
CA ASN A 197 -13.53 8.79 6.33
C ASN A 197 -13.59 7.48 7.11
N ILE A 198 -14.28 6.45 6.60
CA ILE A 198 -14.39 5.15 7.26
C ILE A 198 -13.05 4.41 7.28
N HIS A 199 -12.27 4.50 6.20
CA HIS A 199 -11.13 3.62 5.98
C HIS A 199 -9.76 4.26 6.24
N SER A 200 -9.69 5.58 6.43
CA SER A 200 -8.42 6.31 6.49
C SER A 200 -8.04 6.81 7.89
N GLU A 201 -8.71 6.34 8.95
CA GLU A 201 -8.44 6.76 10.34
C GLU A 201 -6.95 6.56 10.74
N PHE A 202 -6.32 5.51 10.22
CA PHE A 202 -4.91 5.19 10.48
C PHE A 202 -3.95 5.64 9.38
N ILE A 203 -4.41 6.48 8.44
CA ILE A 203 -3.60 6.98 7.34
C ILE A 203 -3.02 8.34 7.71
N PHE A 204 -1.69 8.40 7.72
CA PHE A 204 -0.92 9.53 8.23
C PHE A 204 -0.51 10.55 7.17
N TYR A 205 -1.06 10.42 5.96
CA TYR A 205 -0.75 11.27 4.82
C TYR A 205 -2.00 12.03 4.37
N PRO A 206 -1.87 13.29 3.92
CA PRO A 206 -2.99 14.03 3.36
C PRO A 206 -3.62 13.27 2.18
N ILE A 207 -4.94 13.10 2.24
CA ILE A 207 -5.75 12.56 1.14
C ILE A 207 -6.54 13.72 0.54
N LYS A 208 -6.32 13.99 -0.73
CA LYS A 208 -6.96 15.07 -1.49
C LYS A 208 -7.97 14.48 -2.46
N LEU A 209 -9.18 14.98 -2.44
CA LEU A 209 -10.23 14.64 -3.41
C LEU A 209 -10.36 15.78 -4.40
N GLN A 210 -10.24 15.47 -5.69
CA GLN A 210 -10.56 16.45 -6.73
C GLN A 210 -12.08 16.56 -6.85
N ILE A 211 -12.59 17.76 -6.59
CA ILE A 211 -14.00 18.11 -6.69
C ILE A 211 -14.22 19.07 -7.86
N GLU A 212 -15.33 18.90 -8.57
CA GLU A 212 -15.79 19.92 -9.52
C GLU A 212 -16.35 21.08 -8.69
N LYS A 213 -15.76 22.27 -8.81
CA LYS A 213 -16.29 23.45 -8.11
C LYS A 213 -17.65 23.83 -8.73
N THR A 214 -18.73 23.49 -8.04
CA THR A 214 -19.97 24.26 -8.07
C THR A 214 -19.83 25.43 -7.12
N ASP A 215 -20.29 26.63 -7.51
CA ASP A 215 -20.15 27.90 -6.75
C ASP A 215 -21.00 27.95 -5.45
N GLU A 216 -21.04 26.86 -4.68
CA GLU A 216 -21.64 26.82 -3.35
C GLU A 216 -20.51 26.81 -2.33
N GLU A 217 -20.42 27.90 -1.55
CA GLU A 217 -19.48 28.04 -0.44
C GLU A 217 -19.75 26.94 0.60
N GLU A 218 -18.92 25.88 0.60
CA GLU A 218 -18.88 24.93 1.72
C GLU A 218 -18.12 25.59 2.89
N GLU A 219 -18.83 25.85 4.00
CA GLU A 219 -18.21 26.19 5.27
C GLU A 219 -17.32 25.01 5.74
N GLU A 220 -16.00 25.19 5.74
CA GLU A 220 -15.05 24.26 6.34
C GLU A 220 -15.33 24.16 7.86
N ASP A 221 -15.77 22.98 8.28
CA ASP A 221 -16.07 22.64 9.67
C ASP A 221 -14.82 22.78 10.56
N GLU A 222 -14.71 23.88 11.31
CA GLU A 222 -13.51 24.24 12.11
C GLU A 222 -13.10 23.15 13.11
N GLU A 223 -14.06 22.34 13.59
CA GLU A 223 -13.80 21.21 14.48
C GLU A 223 -12.98 20.11 13.81
N LYS A 224 -13.23 19.82 12.52
CA LYS A 224 -12.45 18.84 11.76
C LYS A 224 -11.03 19.33 11.55
N LYS A 225 -10.84 20.62 11.27
CA LYS A 225 -9.51 21.23 11.10
C LYS A 225 -8.66 21.08 12.36
N LYS A 226 -9.26 21.33 13.52
CA LYS A 226 -8.62 21.16 14.84
C LYS A 226 -8.30 19.70 15.16
N TYR A 227 -9.16 18.77 14.77
CA TYR A 227 -8.94 17.33 14.92
C TYR A 227 -7.72 16.87 14.09
N TRP A 228 -7.64 17.26 12.82
CA TRP A 228 -6.51 16.95 11.95
C TRP A 228 -5.20 17.58 12.42
N GLU A 229 -5.23 18.84 12.88
CA GLU A 229 -4.05 19.53 13.42
C GLU A 229 -3.51 18.85 14.69
N ASN A 230 -4.39 18.42 15.60
CA ASN A 230 -3.97 17.70 16.81
C ASN A 230 -3.44 16.29 16.50
N ASN A 231 -4.08 15.57 15.57
CA ASN A 231 -3.56 14.27 15.14
C ASN A 231 -2.20 14.40 14.44
N LEU A 232 -2.00 15.43 13.62
CA LEU A 232 -0.71 15.71 12.97
C LEU A 232 0.40 16.00 14.00
N LYS A 233 0.05 16.68 15.09
CA LYS A 233 0.99 16.99 16.20
C LYS A 233 1.36 15.74 17.00
N ASN A 234 0.37 14.93 17.37
CA ASN A 234 0.59 13.64 18.01
C ASN A 234 1.41 12.68 17.11
N LEU A 235 1.26 12.79 15.78
CA LEU A 235 2.04 12.06 14.79
C LEU A 235 3.52 12.47 14.77
N GLN A 236 3.79 13.77 14.81
CA GLN A 236 5.17 14.27 14.90
C GLN A 236 5.84 13.75 16.17
N ASP A 237 5.10 13.70 17.27
CA ASP A 237 5.58 13.17 18.54
C ASP A 237 5.82 11.64 18.47
N PHE A 238 4.90 10.87 17.87
CA PHE A 238 5.09 9.42 17.66
C PHE A 238 6.30 9.13 16.77
N PHE A 239 6.46 9.85 15.65
CA PHE A 239 7.60 9.68 14.76
C PHE A 239 8.92 10.14 15.39
N TYR A 240 8.88 11.16 16.24
CA TYR A 240 10.05 11.56 17.01
C TYR A 240 10.48 10.44 17.97
N LEU A 241 9.53 9.83 18.67
CA LEU A 241 9.80 8.72 19.59
C LEU A 241 10.34 7.47 18.87
N GLU A 242 9.78 7.13 17.70
CA GLU A 242 10.25 6.00 16.88
C GLU A 242 11.70 6.23 16.39
N GLN A 243 12.03 7.46 15.96
CA GLN A 243 13.41 7.79 15.60
C GLN A 243 14.37 7.74 16.79
N GLN A 244 13.92 8.13 17.99
CA GLN A 244 14.74 8.00 19.19
C GLN A 244 14.96 6.53 19.55
N GLN A 245 13.94 5.68 19.45
CA GLN A 245 14.08 4.24 19.67
C GLN A 245 15.04 3.58 18.68
N LEU A 246 14.97 3.93 17.39
CA LEU A 246 15.89 3.43 16.37
C LEU A 246 17.33 3.91 16.63
N LYS A 247 17.54 5.17 17.03
CA LYS A 247 18.86 5.68 17.40
C LYS A 247 19.43 4.97 18.62
N ILE A 248 18.59 4.69 19.62
CA ILE A 248 18.98 3.91 20.80
C ILE A 248 19.38 2.50 20.37
N LEU A 249 18.56 1.82 19.56
CA LEU A 249 18.83 0.46 19.09
C LEU A 249 20.15 0.37 18.30
N PHE A 250 20.41 1.35 17.42
CA PHE A 250 21.67 1.44 16.69
C PHE A 250 22.87 1.67 17.61
N ARG A 251 22.74 2.55 18.61
CA ARG A 251 23.80 2.83 19.57
C ARG A 251 24.13 1.61 20.43
N THR A 252 23.10 0.88 20.89
CA THR A 252 23.26 -0.37 21.65
C THR A 252 23.94 -1.46 20.81
N ASN A 253 23.61 -1.58 19.53
CA ASN A 253 24.24 -2.56 18.63
C ASN A 253 25.72 -2.22 18.29
N ILE A 254 26.09 -0.93 18.27
CA ILE A 254 27.48 -0.51 18.10
C ILE A 254 28.28 -0.80 19.38
N GLU A 255 27.74 -0.46 20.55
CA GLU A 255 28.39 -0.75 21.84
C GLU A 255 28.54 -2.27 22.11
N GLN A 256 27.64 -3.09 21.60
CA GLN A 256 27.76 -4.55 21.66
C GLN A 256 28.81 -5.11 20.68
N LYS A 257 28.96 -4.52 19.48
CA LYS A 257 30.03 -4.87 18.53
C LYS A 257 31.42 -4.49 19.04
N ASP A 258 31.56 -3.33 19.68
CA ASP A 258 32.83 -2.91 20.28
C ASP A 258 33.22 -3.78 21.48
N LYS A 259 32.24 -4.30 22.24
CA LYS A 259 32.51 -5.25 23.33
C LYS A 259 32.84 -6.67 22.86
N THR A 260 32.34 -7.11 21.70
CA THR A 260 32.65 -8.45 21.15
C THR A 260 33.97 -8.50 20.40
N GLN A 261 34.49 -7.37 19.89
CA GLN A 261 35.83 -7.32 19.28
C GLN A 261 36.99 -7.24 20.28
N ILE A 262 36.73 -6.98 21.57
CA ILE A 262 37.77 -6.89 22.61
C ILE A 262 38.04 -8.26 23.30
N GLN A 263 37.31 -9.33 22.96
CA GLN A 263 37.44 -10.64 23.64
C GLN A 263 37.89 -11.83 22.76
N THR A 264 38.63 -11.60 21.67
CA THR A 264 39.21 -12.72 20.90
C THR A 264 40.69 -12.55 20.62
N GLU A 265 41.51 -12.68 21.66
CA GLU A 265 42.88 -13.24 21.59
C GLU A 265 43.11 -14.08 22.85
N ASP A 266 42.77 -15.38 22.80
CA ASP A 266 43.64 -16.51 23.20
C ASP A 266 42.88 -17.85 23.34
N SER A 267 43.33 -18.83 22.53
CA SER A 267 43.33 -20.29 22.74
C SER A 267 42.04 -21.14 22.54
N PRO A 268 42.14 -22.41 22.06
CA PRO A 268 41.07 -23.15 21.39
C PRO A 268 40.40 -24.24 22.26
N ASP A 269 39.34 -24.83 21.66
CA ASP A 269 38.55 -26.01 22.06
C ASP A 269 37.41 -25.82 23.08
N SER A 270 36.15 -25.85 22.60
CA SER A 270 35.28 -27.05 22.74
C SER A 270 33.79 -26.79 22.41
N LYS A 271 33.27 -27.67 21.53
CA LYS A 271 31.93 -28.31 21.47
C LYS A 271 30.61 -27.48 21.42
N LEU A 272 29.80 -27.92 20.46
CA LEU A 272 28.38 -27.65 20.18
C LEU A 272 27.46 -27.51 21.40
N SER A 273 26.53 -26.54 21.36
CA SER A 273 25.09 -26.84 21.20
C SER A 273 24.30 -25.58 20.81
N THR A 274 23.52 -25.69 19.74
CA THR A 274 22.56 -24.69 19.25
C THR A 274 21.23 -24.87 19.97
N VAL A 275 20.74 -23.81 20.63
CA VAL A 275 19.31 -23.62 20.94
C VAL A 275 19.01 -22.14 20.80
N PHE A 276 18.21 -21.78 19.78
CA PHE A 276 17.59 -20.45 19.67
C PHE A 276 16.16 -20.57 20.20
N GLU A 277 15.85 -19.92 21.32
CA GLU A 277 14.47 -19.65 21.71
C GLU A 277 14.08 -18.23 21.26
N PRO A 278 12.87 -18.01 20.70
CA PRO A 278 12.37 -16.69 20.39
C PRO A 278 11.93 -15.95 21.67
N PRO A 279 12.04 -14.60 21.72
CA PRO A 279 11.67 -13.83 22.90
C PRO A 279 10.14 -13.78 23.10
N PRO A 280 9.64 -13.70 24.34
CA PRO A 280 8.21 -13.74 24.63
C PRO A 280 7.49 -12.45 24.20
N THR A 281 6.53 -12.57 23.29
CA THR A 281 5.57 -11.52 22.94
C THR A 281 4.62 -11.23 24.11
N LEU A 282 4.47 -9.94 24.44
CA LEU A 282 3.51 -9.41 25.41
C LEU A 282 2.08 -9.56 24.87
N LEU A 283 1.44 -10.68 25.20
CA LEU A 283 0.00 -10.86 25.22
C LEU A 283 -0.55 -10.26 26.53
N ARG A 284 -1.06 -9.02 26.49
CA ARG A 284 -2.05 -8.53 27.47
C ARG A 284 -2.97 -7.48 26.87
N SER A 285 -4.08 -7.95 26.31
CA SER A 285 -5.44 -7.43 26.58
C SER A 285 -6.43 -8.29 25.79
N PHE A 286 -7.65 -8.43 26.32
CA PHE A 286 -8.74 -9.31 25.88
C PHE A 286 -8.71 -10.74 26.41
N GLN A 287 -8.97 -10.88 27.71
CA GLN A 287 -9.96 -11.85 28.22
C GLN A 287 -10.29 -11.54 29.68
N GLN A 288 -11.13 -10.53 29.90
CA GLN A 288 -12.00 -10.48 31.09
C GLN A 288 -13.33 -9.88 30.65
N HIS A 289 -14.30 -10.75 30.38
CA HIS A 289 -15.71 -10.65 30.77
C HIS A 289 -16.54 -11.68 29.97
N LYS A 290 -16.53 -12.92 30.45
CA LYS A 290 -17.69 -13.84 30.38
C LYS A 290 -17.71 -14.70 31.64
N THR A 291 -18.58 -14.29 32.56
CA THR A 291 -19.43 -15.17 33.36
C THR A 291 -20.84 -14.66 33.15
#